data_AF-A0A1C2H9G6-F1
#
_entry.id   AF-A0A1C2H9G6-F1
#
_cell.length_a   1.000
_cell.length_b   1.000
_cell.length_c   1.000
_cell.angle_alpha   90.00
_cell.angle_beta   90.00
_cell.angle_gamma   90.00
#
_symmetry.space_group_name_H-M   'P 1'
#
loop_
_entity.id
_entity.type
_entity.pdbx_description
1 polymer ?
#
loop_
_entity_poly.entity_id
_entity_poly.type
_entity_poly.pdbx_seq_one_letter_code
_entity_poly.pdbx_strand_id
1 'polypeptide(L)'
;MEFLPNEVAAALRDAQTKAMRRQVKLTLHAGGQVWPILRKWHGGLALNADQIKQLRGHVDIYRAGTHVATALIVASEIEGQELICQLKRETAVSTQAPLDFVRDDNAPAGYLPSA
;
A
#
# COMPACT_ATOMS: atom_id res chain seq x y z
N MET A 1 -24.86 -9.78 -32.09
CA MET A 1 -24.02 -8.55 -32.07
C MET A 1 -24.68 -7.58 -31.10
N GLU A 2 -24.39 -7.74 -29.81
CA GLU A 2 -24.99 -6.92 -28.76
C GLU A 2 -24.34 -5.54 -28.75
N PHE A 3 -25.10 -4.54 -29.20
CA PHE A 3 -24.69 -3.14 -29.19
C PHE A 3 -24.97 -2.55 -27.81
N LEU A 4 -23.90 -2.26 -27.05
CA LEU A 4 -24.03 -1.46 -25.84
C LEU A 4 -24.24 0.01 -26.25
N PRO A 5 -25.32 0.68 -25.81
CA PRO A 5 -25.55 2.08 -26.12
C PRO A 5 -24.37 2.95 -25.66
N ASN A 6 -23.94 3.90 -26.50
CA ASN A 6 -22.73 4.73 -26.24
C ASN A 6 -22.75 5.41 -24.86
N GLU A 7 -23.92 5.80 -24.37
CA GLU A 7 -24.15 6.41 -23.07
C GLU A 7 -23.71 5.49 -21.91
N VAL A 8 -24.04 4.19 -22.00
CA VAL A 8 -23.69 3.19 -20.98
C VAL A 8 -22.19 2.89 -21.03
N ALA A 9 -21.61 2.80 -22.22
CA ALA A 9 -20.16 2.59 -22.39
C ALA A 9 -19.33 3.79 -21.89
N ALA A 10 -19.83 5.02 -22.08
CA ALA A 10 -19.22 6.24 -21.57
C ALA A 10 -19.29 6.31 -20.04
N ALA A 11 -20.45 6.00 -19.46
CA ALA A 11 -20.63 5.95 -18.01
C ALA A 11 -19.76 4.87 -17.35
N LEU A 12 -19.61 3.70 -17.97
CA LEU A 12 -18.75 2.62 -17.46
C LEU A 12 -17.26 3.02 -17.50
N ARG A 13 -16.83 3.67 -18.59
CA ARG A 13 -15.46 4.21 -18.72
C ARG A 13 -15.18 5.30 -17.69
N ASP A 14 -16.14 6.21 -17.45
CA ASP A 14 -16.00 7.26 -16.45
C ASP A 14 -15.95 6.69 -15.03
N ALA A 15 -16.76 5.67 -14.74
CA ALA A 15 -16.73 4.94 -13.46
C ALA A 15 -15.40 4.19 -13.24
N GLN A 16 -14.86 3.54 -14.27
CA GLN A 16 -13.54 2.90 -14.21
C GLN A 16 -12.43 3.93 -14.01
N THR A 17 -12.51 5.07 -14.69
CA THR A 17 -11.53 6.16 -14.56
C THR A 17 -11.61 6.81 -13.18
N LYS A 18 -12.81 6.96 -12.61
CA LYS A 18 -13.03 7.40 -11.23
C LYS A 18 -12.53 6.37 -10.23
N ALA A 19 -12.75 5.07 -10.43
CA ALA A 19 -12.21 4.01 -9.59
C ALA A 19 -10.68 3.98 -9.61
N MET A 20 -10.07 4.19 -10.79
CA MET A 20 -8.62 4.29 -10.94
C MET A 20 -8.04 5.59 -10.36
N ARG A 21 -8.75 6.72 -10.47
CA ARG A 21 -8.40 7.99 -9.78
C ARG A 21 -8.60 7.92 -8.27
N ARG A 22 -9.48 7.03 -7.79
CA ARG A 22 -9.77 6.77 -6.37
C ARG A 22 -8.84 5.72 -5.77
N GLN A 23 -7.85 5.24 -6.52
CA GLN A 23 -6.71 4.52 -5.97
C GLN A 23 -5.95 5.50 -5.07
N VAL A 24 -6.24 5.43 -3.78
CA VAL A 24 -5.70 6.33 -2.77
C VAL A 24 -4.17 6.32 -2.84
N LYS A 25 -3.56 7.48 -3.09
CA LYS A 25 -2.11 7.63 -3.21
C LYS A 25 -1.43 7.20 -1.92
N LEU A 26 -0.40 6.36 -2.03
CA LEU A 26 0.43 5.97 -0.90
C LEU A 26 1.39 7.10 -0.54
N THR A 27 1.66 7.27 0.76
CA THR A 27 2.64 8.22 1.27
C THR A 27 3.67 7.48 2.12
N LEU A 28 4.93 7.87 1.98
CA LEU A 28 6.04 7.37 2.77
C LEU A 28 6.41 8.40 3.84
N HIS A 29 6.49 7.96 5.09
CA HIS A 29 6.84 8.75 6.25
C HIS A 29 8.20 8.29 6.78
N ALA A 30 9.15 9.21 6.91
CA ALA A 30 10.46 8.93 7.51
C ALA A 30 11.02 10.20 8.16
N GLY A 31 11.57 10.08 9.38
CA GLY A 31 12.21 11.21 10.06
C GLY A 31 11.32 12.45 10.25
N GLY A 32 10.00 12.26 10.38
CA GLY A 32 9.03 13.36 10.49
C GLY A 32 8.64 14.04 9.17
N GLN A 33 9.20 13.58 8.05
CA GLN A 33 8.88 14.08 6.71
C GLN A 33 7.99 13.08 5.95
N VAL A 34 7.25 13.59 4.97
CA VAL A 34 6.27 12.82 4.19
C VAL A 34 6.49 13.05 2.70
N TRP A 35 6.57 11.96 1.93
CA TRP A 35 6.70 12.00 0.47
C TRP A 35 5.64 11.13 -0.20
N PRO A 36 5.05 11.56 -1.31
CA PRO A 36 4.17 10.71 -2.10
C PRO A 36 4.97 9.59 -2.78
N ILE A 37 4.45 8.37 -2.72
CA ILE A 37 5.02 7.24 -3.48
C ILE A 37 4.50 7.30 -4.91
N LEU A 38 5.41 7.44 -5.88
CA LEU A 38 5.08 7.53 -7.30
C LEU A 38 4.73 6.15 -7.88
N ARG A 39 5.53 5.14 -7.52
CA ARG A 39 5.35 3.75 -7.94
C ARG A 39 5.78 2.82 -6.81
N LYS A 40 5.10 1.69 -6.67
CA LYS A 40 5.43 0.64 -5.69
C LYS A 40 5.36 -0.73 -6.35
N TRP A 41 6.32 -1.59 -6.02
CA TRP A 41 6.40 -2.97 -6.49
C TRP A 41 6.88 -3.87 -5.36
N HIS A 42 6.98 -5.17 -5.61
CA HIS A 42 7.50 -6.10 -4.63
C HIS A 42 8.99 -5.81 -4.37
N GLY A 43 9.35 -5.52 -3.11
CA GLY A 43 10.72 -5.24 -2.72
C GLY A 43 11.23 -3.83 -3.03
N GLY A 44 10.38 -2.90 -3.49
CA GLY A 44 10.83 -1.54 -3.82
C GLY A 44 9.73 -0.49 -3.96
N LEU A 45 10.17 0.77 -4.05
CA LEU A 45 9.31 1.92 -4.31
C LEU A 45 10.10 3.06 -4.96
N ALA A 46 9.40 3.98 -5.62
CA ALA A 46 9.96 5.17 -6.23
C ALA A 46 9.37 6.44 -5.61
N LEU A 47 10.24 7.41 -5.31
CA LEU A 47 9.90 8.76 -4.84
C LEU A 47 10.35 9.82 -5.85
N ASN A 48 9.91 11.06 -5.70
CA ASN A 48 10.39 12.16 -6.52
C ASN A 48 11.82 12.56 -6.09
N ALA A 49 12.79 12.43 -6.99
CA ALA A 49 14.19 12.75 -6.72
C ALA A 49 14.42 14.23 -6.43
N ASP A 50 13.59 15.16 -6.91
CA ASP A 50 13.74 16.60 -6.61
C ASP A 50 13.43 16.94 -5.15
N GLN A 51 12.66 16.11 -4.46
CA GLN A 51 12.32 16.31 -3.05
C GLN A 51 13.29 15.61 -2.10
N ILE A 52 13.84 14.46 -2.52
CA ILE A 52 14.75 13.66 -1.72
C ILE A 52 15.76 12.92 -2.61
N LYS A 53 17.04 13.06 -2.28
CA LYS A 53 18.15 12.50 -3.07
C LYS A 53 18.73 11.22 -2.49
N GLN A 54 18.46 10.93 -1.22
CA GLN A 54 18.91 9.72 -0.52
C GLN A 54 17.94 9.37 0.59
N LEU A 55 17.66 8.08 0.79
CA LEU A 55 16.82 7.61 1.88
C LEU A 55 17.25 6.21 2.31
N ARG A 56 17.39 6.01 3.62
CA ARG A 56 17.73 4.71 4.21
C ARG A 56 17.15 4.58 5.61
N GLY A 57 16.84 3.35 6.01
CA GLY A 57 16.38 3.04 7.36
C GLY A 57 14.90 2.68 7.41
N HIS A 58 14.36 2.71 8.63
CA HIS A 58 12.96 2.40 8.90
C HIS A 58 12.05 3.51 8.41
N VAL A 59 11.00 3.11 7.70
CA VAL A 59 10.01 4.01 7.12
C VAL A 59 8.62 3.42 7.28
N ASP A 60 7.61 4.28 7.32
CA ASP A 60 6.21 3.86 7.40
C ASP A 60 5.47 4.27 6.13
N ILE A 61 4.60 3.39 5.65
CA ILE A 61 3.79 3.59 4.44
C ILE A 61 2.35 3.79 4.89
N TYR A 62 1.74 4.86 4.41
CA TYR A 62 0.38 5.26 4.71
C TYR A 62 -0.48 5.27 3.44
N ARG A 63 -1.79 5.12 3.65
CA ARG A 63 -2.84 5.26 2.64
C ARG A 63 -3.96 6.12 3.22
N ALA A 64 -4.12 7.36 2.72
CA ALA A 64 -5.09 8.34 3.24
C ALA A 64 -5.11 8.42 4.79
N GLY A 65 -3.94 8.51 5.42
CA GLY A 65 -3.82 8.62 6.88
C GLY A 65 -3.86 7.29 7.64
N THR A 66 -4.17 6.17 6.99
CA THR A 66 -4.07 4.84 7.61
C THR A 66 -2.67 4.27 7.43
N HIS A 67 -2.02 3.83 8.52
CA HIS A 67 -0.75 3.13 8.47
C HIS A 67 -0.96 1.73 7.88
N VAL A 68 -0.33 1.42 6.75
CA VAL A 68 -0.54 0.15 6.04
C VAL A 68 0.65 -0.80 6.13
N ALA A 69 1.88 -0.29 6.24
CA ALA A 69 3.06 -1.13 6.38
C ALA A 69 4.26 -0.35 6.94
N THR A 70 5.10 -1.03 7.73
CA THR A 70 6.45 -0.55 8.07
C THR A 70 7.46 -1.27 7.18
N ALA A 71 8.43 -0.55 6.64
CA ALA A 71 9.46 -1.08 5.77
C ALA A 71 10.88 -0.65 6.17
N LEU A 72 11.88 -1.38 5.68
CA LEU A 72 13.30 -1.07 5.86
C LEU A 72 13.95 -0.85 4.49
N ILE A 73 14.28 0.41 4.19
CA ILE A 73 15.04 0.77 2.99
C ILE A 73 16.52 0.53 3.27
N VAL A 74 17.18 -0.23 2.39
CA VAL A 74 18.61 -0.57 2.52
C VAL A 74 19.50 0.14 1.52
N ALA A 75 18.97 0.48 0.35
CA ALA A 75 19.64 1.20 -0.71
C ALA A 75 18.66 2.14 -1.42
N SER A 76 19.18 3.25 -1.93
CA SER A 76 18.43 4.15 -2.80
C SER A 76 19.35 4.70 -3.90
N GLU A 77 18.85 4.79 -5.12
CA GLU A 77 19.56 5.32 -6.27
C GLU A 77 18.66 6.26 -7.08
N ILE A 78 19.25 7.26 -7.74
CA ILE A 78 18.50 8.20 -8.57
C ILE A 78 18.55 7.69 -10.00
N GLU A 79 17.38 7.42 -10.58
CA GLU A 79 17.19 7.12 -11.99
C GLU A 79 16.32 8.20 -12.63
N GLY A 80 16.95 9.11 -13.37
CA GLY A 80 16.27 10.26 -13.97
C GLY A 80 15.69 11.19 -12.89
N GLN A 81 14.36 11.27 -12.82
CA GLN A 81 13.62 12.11 -11.85
C GLN A 81 13.08 11.31 -10.66
N GLU A 82 13.37 10.00 -10.59
CA GLU A 82 12.89 9.12 -9.52
C GLU A 82 14.04 8.72 -8.59
N LEU A 83 13.78 8.73 -7.28
CA LEU A 83 14.61 8.05 -6.29
C LEU A 83 14.06 6.64 -6.09
N ILE A 84 14.75 5.65 -6.63
CA ILE A 84 14.42 4.23 -6.52
C ILE A 84 14.96 3.72 -5.19
N CYS A 85 14.09 3.18 -4.35
CA CYS A 85 14.43 2.64 -3.03
C CYS A 85 14.21 1.13 -2.99
N GLN A 86 15.22 0.39 -2.54
CA GLN A 86 15.15 -1.05 -2.34
C GLN A 86 14.77 -1.38 -0.89
N LEU A 87 13.75 -2.22 -0.73
CA LEU A 87 13.24 -2.67 0.55
C LEU A 87 13.82 -4.04 0.89
N LYS A 88 14.49 -4.13 2.04
CA LYS A 88 14.89 -5.44 2.59
C LYS A 88 13.73 -6.15 3.27
N ARG A 89 12.82 -5.39 3.87
CA ARG A 89 11.64 -5.90 4.56
C ARG A 89 10.48 -4.94 4.38
N GLU A 90 9.29 -5.50 4.25
CA GLU A 90 8.02 -4.80 4.33
C GLU A 90 7.07 -5.65 5.18
N THR A 91 6.52 -5.05 6.24
CA THR A 91 5.63 -5.72 7.19
C THR A 91 4.31 -4.99 7.18
N ALA A 92 3.27 -5.62 6.65
CA ALA A 92 1.92 -5.07 6.66
C ALA A 92 1.42 -4.91 8.11
N VAL A 93 0.72 -3.81 8.36
CA VAL A 93 0.05 -3.60 9.65
C VAL A 93 -1.11 -4.57 9.74
N SER A 94 -1.12 -5.40 10.79
CA SER A 94 -2.24 -6.26 11.13
C SER A 94 -3.14 -5.56 12.14
N THR A 95 -4.45 -5.60 11.92
CA THR A 95 -5.46 -5.16 12.91
C THR A 95 -5.83 -6.26 13.89
N GLN A 96 -5.36 -7.48 13.67
CA GLN A 96 -5.59 -8.64 14.52
C GLN A 96 -4.32 -9.03 15.25
N ALA A 97 -4.47 -9.48 16.49
CA ALA A 97 -3.37 -10.06 17.25
C ALA A 97 -2.79 -11.26 16.49
N PRO A 98 -1.46 -11.47 16.54
CA PRO A 98 -0.86 -12.71 16.06
C PRO A 98 -1.52 -13.90 16.74
N LEU A 99 -1.90 -14.91 15.96
CA LEU A 99 -2.35 -16.18 16.50
C LEU A 99 -1.13 -16.97 16.97
N ASP A 100 -1.12 -17.38 18.24
CA ASP A 100 -0.06 -18.24 18.79
C ASP A 100 -0.11 -19.67 18.21
N PHE A 101 -1.29 -20.11 17.75
CA PHE A 101 -1.53 -21.46 17.23
C PHE A 101 -2.39 -21.44 15.96
N VAL A 102 -2.24 -22.46 15.13
CA VAL A 102 -3.12 -22.67 13.97
C VAL A 102 -4.56 -22.84 14.43
N ARG A 103 -5.48 -22.12 13.79
CA ARG A 103 -6.92 -22.30 14.03
C ARG A 103 -7.43 -23.37 13.07
N ASP A 104 -7.99 -24.44 13.62
CA ASP A 104 -8.64 -25.47 12.81
C ASP A 104 -9.83 -24.87 12.04
N ASP A 105 -10.09 -25.38 10.83
CA ASP A 105 -11.19 -24.91 9.98
C ASP A 105 -12.56 -25.06 10.67
N ASN A 106 -12.71 -26.03 11.59
CA ASN A 106 -13.94 -26.29 12.34
C ASN A 106 -13.90 -25.72 13.77
N ALA A 107 -12.95 -24.85 14.10
CA ALA A 107 -12.85 -24.28 15.44
C ALA A 107 -14.11 -23.47 15.81
N PRO A 108 -14.67 -23.63 17.02
CA PRO A 108 -15.86 -22.89 17.43
C PRO A 108 -15.61 -21.37 17.43
N ALA A 109 -16.63 -20.60 17.03
CA ALA A 109 -16.57 -19.14 17.03
C ALA A 109 -16.61 -18.53 18.44
N GLY A 110 -17.07 -19.31 19.43
CA GLY A 110 -17.10 -18.95 20.84
C GLY A 110 -17.53 -20.13 21.70
N TYR A 111 -17.24 -20.06 23.00
CA TYR A 111 -17.71 -21.00 23.99
C TYR A 111 -18.89 -20.41 24.76
N LEU A 112 -19.88 -21.23 25.08
CA LEU A 112 -20.98 -20.83 25.96
C LEU A 112 -20.49 -20.82 27.42
N PRO A 113 -21.00 -19.90 28.27
CA PRO A 113 -20.71 -19.95 29.70
C PRO A 113 -21.24 -21.26 30.30
N SER A 114 -20.53 -21.79 31.29
CA SER A 114 -20.99 -22.94 32.07
C SER A 114 -22.26 -22.57 32.85
N ALA A 115 -23.18 -23.54 32.94
CA ALA A 115 -24.40 -23.42 33.74
C ALA A 115 -24.13 -23.31 35.24
#